data_AF-A0A164YRS4-F1
#
_entry.id   AF-A0A164YRS4-F1
#
_cell.length_a   1.000
_cell.length_b   1.000
_cell.length_c   1.000
_cell.angle_alpha   90.00
_cell.angle_beta   90.00
_cell.angle_gamma   90.00
#
_symmetry.space_group_name_H-M   'P 1'
#
loop_
_entity.id
_entity.type
_entity.pdbx_description
1 polymer ?
#
loop_
_entity_poly.entity_id
_entity_poly.type
_entity_poly.pdbx_seq_one_letter_code
_entity_poly.pdbx_strand_id
1 'polypeptide(L)'
;MSILPTAALENGTRSSSSPPAARVPPIFRRLLKFQQMDFELAAWQLTYLCLAPRRVYRNVYFHKQTKNTWARDDPAILVLISACLAVAAIAWSVVYAFTPLQALRLVFLMIFRDFLLSGAIVASLLSFFANRALLSPPSHTTPEDSTVEWAYAFDVHINAFFPLYLTLYLAQLFLIKIVLKDNWICMWLGNTLWLAAFAQYTYGVYLGLSALPFLIRTELLLFPLLPLVATYIVSLVGFNIAKRALALYFGS
;
A
#
# COMPACT_ATOMS: atom_id res chain seq x y z
N MET A 1 21.97 -34.73 -68.74
CA MET A 1 22.16 -35.45 -67.47
C MET A 1 21.93 -34.44 -66.34
N SER A 2 20.71 -34.31 -65.79
CA SER A 2 20.10 -35.23 -64.80
C SER A 2 20.85 -35.09 -63.45
N ILE A 3 20.27 -34.81 -62.28
CA ILE A 3 18.89 -34.91 -61.75
C ILE A 3 18.83 -34.04 -60.47
N LEU A 4 17.72 -33.35 -60.22
CA LEU A 4 17.33 -32.81 -58.90
C LEU A 4 17.15 -33.93 -57.86
N PRO A 5 17.43 -33.72 -56.57
CA PRO A 5 16.80 -34.49 -55.51
C PRO A 5 15.57 -33.79 -54.97
N THR A 6 14.52 -34.59 -54.89
CA THR A 6 13.15 -34.37 -54.44
C THR A 6 13.01 -34.11 -52.94
N ALA A 7 11.93 -33.40 -52.60
CA ALA A 7 11.39 -33.22 -51.26
C ALA A 7 11.25 -34.55 -50.49
N ALA A 8 11.73 -34.57 -49.25
CA ALA A 8 11.37 -35.56 -48.24
C ALA A 8 10.52 -34.86 -47.18
N LEU A 9 9.32 -35.41 -46.95
CA LEU A 9 8.39 -34.98 -45.91
C LEU A 9 9.06 -35.07 -44.53
N GLU A 10 9.23 -33.93 -43.86
CA GLU A 10 9.49 -33.92 -42.42
C GLU A 10 8.20 -34.25 -41.66
N ASN A 11 8.27 -35.38 -41.00
CA ASN A 11 7.22 -35.97 -40.18
C ASN A 11 6.99 -35.06 -38.96
N GLY A 12 5.77 -34.52 -38.84
CA GLY A 12 5.35 -33.73 -37.69
C GLY A 12 5.31 -34.58 -36.42
N THR A 13 6.40 -34.57 -35.65
CA THR A 13 6.42 -35.05 -34.27
C THR A 13 5.88 -33.94 -33.36
N ARG A 14 4.62 -34.12 -32.97
CA ARG A 14 3.89 -33.34 -31.97
C ARG A 14 4.76 -33.14 -30.73
N SER A 15 5.19 -31.91 -30.48
CA SER A 15 5.73 -31.49 -29.19
C SER A 15 4.64 -31.69 -28.14
N SER A 16 4.86 -32.62 -27.22
CA SER A 16 4.03 -32.85 -26.04
C SER A 16 3.99 -31.57 -25.20
N SER A 17 2.87 -30.85 -25.28
CA SER A 17 2.54 -29.77 -24.37
C SER A 17 2.45 -30.34 -22.95
N SER A 18 3.50 -30.16 -22.16
CA SER A 18 3.43 -30.36 -20.72
C SER A 18 2.37 -29.41 -20.16
N PRO A 19 1.48 -29.86 -19.26
CA PRO A 19 0.50 -28.97 -18.64
C PRO A 19 1.26 -27.86 -17.90
N PRO A 20 0.73 -26.62 -17.84
CA PRO A 20 1.34 -25.59 -17.03
C PRO A 20 1.22 -26.05 -15.58
N ALA A 21 2.30 -26.61 -15.03
CA ALA A 21 2.44 -26.77 -13.59
C ALA A 21 2.13 -25.39 -12.99
N ALA A 22 1.14 -25.33 -12.11
CA ALA A 22 0.71 -24.11 -11.45
C ALA A 22 1.93 -23.41 -10.85
N ARG A 23 2.50 -22.46 -11.59
CA ARG A 23 3.66 -21.68 -11.16
C ARG A 23 3.12 -20.81 -10.04
N VAL A 24 3.31 -21.28 -8.80
CA VAL A 24 3.12 -20.47 -7.61
C VAL A 24 3.76 -19.11 -7.89
N PRO A 25 3.01 -18.00 -7.83
CA PRO A 25 3.54 -16.69 -8.17
C PRO A 25 4.82 -16.44 -7.36
N PRO A 26 5.86 -15.84 -7.96
CA PRO A 26 7.16 -15.68 -7.32
C PRO A 26 7.09 -14.95 -5.97
N ILE A 27 6.06 -14.13 -5.76
CA ILE A 27 5.71 -13.46 -4.49
C ILE A 27 5.45 -14.44 -3.34
N PHE A 28 4.70 -15.53 -3.55
CA PHE A 28 4.42 -16.50 -2.49
C PHE A 28 5.65 -17.33 -2.10
N ARG A 29 6.54 -17.63 -3.07
CA ARG A 29 7.83 -18.27 -2.78
C ARG A 29 8.77 -17.36 -2.00
N ARG A 30 8.73 -16.06 -2.25
CA ARG A 30 9.56 -15.05 -1.56
C ARG A 30 9.04 -14.76 -0.14
N LEU A 31 7.72 -14.74 0.08
CA LEU A 31 7.11 -14.54 1.40
C LEU A 31 7.47 -15.64 2.42
N LEU A 32 7.79 -16.86 1.97
CA LEU A 32 8.13 -17.99 2.83
C LEU A 32 9.64 -18.10 3.14
N LYS A 33 10.49 -17.25 2.55
CA LYS A 33 11.93 -17.20 2.83
C LYS A 33 12.25 -16.15 3.92
N PHE A 34 11.78 -16.40 5.14
CA PHE A 34 12.01 -15.53 6.31
C PHE A 34 13.50 -15.28 6.61
N GLN A 35 14.38 -16.21 6.27
CA GLN A 35 15.81 -16.15 6.62
C GLN A 35 16.65 -15.20 5.73
N GLN A 36 16.10 -14.73 4.60
CA GLN A 36 16.79 -13.83 3.67
C GLN A 36 16.22 -12.40 3.71
N MET A 37 15.41 -12.07 4.71
CA MET A 37 14.71 -10.78 4.81
C MET A 37 15.48 -9.82 5.72
N ASP A 38 15.88 -8.66 5.17
CA ASP A 38 16.61 -7.62 5.89
C ASP A 38 15.65 -6.78 6.77
N PHE A 39 15.22 -7.34 7.90
CA PHE A 39 14.28 -6.68 8.82
C PHE A 39 14.80 -5.38 9.41
N GLU A 40 16.11 -5.26 9.62
CA GLU A 40 16.73 -4.02 10.13
C GLU A 40 16.56 -2.87 9.16
N LEU A 41 16.86 -3.11 7.87
CA LEU A 41 16.69 -2.12 6.81
C LEU A 41 15.21 -1.74 6.64
N ALA A 42 14.31 -2.72 6.70
CA ALA A 42 12.86 -2.48 6.67
C ALA A 42 12.40 -1.60 7.84
N ALA A 43 12.86 -1.88 9.07
CA ALA A 43 12.52 -1.09 10.25
C ALA A 43 13.04 0.35 10.17
N TRP A 44 14.27 0.55 9.66
CA TRP A 44 14.79 1.88 9.39
C TRP A 44 13.97 2.61 8.32
N GLN A 45 13.59 1.93 7.24
CA GLN A 45 12.74 2.53 6.20
C GLN A 45 11.38 2.99 6.75
N LEU A 46 10.72 2.17 7.58
CA LEU A 46 9.47 2.55 8.25
C LEU A 46 9.66 3.76 9.19
N THR A 47 10.75 3.77 9.96
CA THR A 47 11.07 4.89 10.87
C THR A 47 11.32 6.18 10.11
N TYR A 48 12.12 6.12 9.03
CA TYR A 48 12.38 7.27 8.17
C TYR A 48 11.13 7.75 7.46
N LEU A 49 10.17 6.88 7.17
CA LEU A 49 8.93 7.31 6.54
C LEU A 49 8.10 8.23 7.44
N CYS A 50 8.17 8.02 8.75
CA CYS A 50 7.51 8.89 9.73
C CYS A 50 8.28 10.19 10.00
N LEU A 51 9.62 10.12 10.06
CA LEU A 51 10.45 11.26 10.45
C LEU A 51 10.92 12.13 9.29
N ALA A 52 11.26 11.50 8.16
CA ALA A 52 11.88 12.15 7.00
C ALA A 52 11.56 11.38 5.70
N PRO A 53 10.27 11.36 5.26
CA PRO A 53 9.82 10.50 4.15
C PRO A 53 10.57 10.76 2.84
N ARG A 54 11.01 12.01 2.61
CA ARG A 54 11.84 12.38 1.44
C ARG A 54 13.14 11.56 1.33
N ARG A 55 13.72 11.12 2.46
CA ARG A 55 14.94 10.29 2.45
C ARG A 55 14.67 8.91 1.88
N VAL A 56 13.53 8.30 2.21
CA VAL A 56 13.14 6.96 1.73
C VAL A 56 12.98 6.98 0.21
N TYR A 57 12.30 7.99 -0.33
CA TYR A 57 12.07 8.09 -1.77
C TYR A 57 13.34 8.43 -2.57
N ARG A 58 14.32 9.11 -1.97
CA ARG A 58 15.64 9.27 -2.60
C ARG A 58 16.35 7.92 -2.77
N ASN A 59 16.19 6.99 -1.83
CA ASN A 59 16.77 5.64 -1.94
C ASN A 59 16.11 4.81 -3.05
N VAL A 60 14.83 5.02 -3.34
CA VAL A 60 14.12 4.39 -4.46
C VAL A 60 14.77 4.79 -5.79
N TYR A 61 15.15 6.05 -5.95
CA TYR A 61 15.86 6.51 -7.15
C TYR A 61 17.21 5.78 -7.35
N PHE A 62 17.99 5.63 -6.27
CA PHE A 62 19.24 4.85 -6.33
C PHE A 62 19.02 3.36 -6.59
N HIS A 63 17.91 2.79 -6.09
CA HIS A 63 17.53 1.41 -6.39
C HIS A 63 17.27 1.19 -7.88
N LYS A 64 16.54 2.13 -8.52
CA LYS A 64 16.30 2.07 -9.96
C LYS A 64 17.61 2.06 -10.75
N GLN A 65 18.60 2.86 -10.36
CA GLN A 65 19.91 2.91 -11.06
C GLN A 65 20.70 1.59 -10.96
N THR A 66 20.51 0.83 -9.89
CA THR A 66 21.28 -0.40 -9.64
C THR A 66 20.56 -1.67 -10.09
N LYS A 67 19.23 -1.71 -10.08
CA LYS A 67 18.42 -2.89 -10.43
C LYS A 67 17.48 -2.71 -11.62
N ASN A 68 17.39 -1.51 -12.17
CA ASN A 68 16.49 -1.16 -13.29
C ASN A 68 15.01 -1.48 -13.06
N THR A 69 14.57 -1.66 -11.81
CA THR A 69 13.15 -1.85 -11.43
C THR A 69 12.73 -0.80 -10.41
N TRP A 70 11.45 -0.38 -10.45
CA TRP A 70 10.90 0.54 -9.45
C TRP A 70 10.30 -0.19 -8.26
N ALA A 71 9.63 -1.32 -8.50
CA ALA A 71 9.06 -2.14 -7.46
C ALA A 71 10.13 -2.78 -6.56
N ARG A 72 9.80 -2.90 -5.28
CA ARG A 72 10.61 -3.55 -4.26
C ARG A 72 10.53 -5.07 -4.43
N ASP A 73 11.68 -5.75 -4.32
CA ASP A 73 11.78 -7.21 -4.43
C ASP A 73 11.64 -7.95 -3.08
N ASP A 74 11.86 -7.27 -1.95
CA ASP A 74 11.86 -7.84 -0.61
C ASP A 74 10.51 -7.67 0.12
N PRO A 75 9.92 -8.77 0.64
CA PRO A 75 8.64 -8.71 1.35
C PRO A 75 8.77 -8.21 2.81
N ALA A 76 9.93 -7.72 3.24
CA ALA A 76 10.24 -7.42 4.63
C ALA A 76 9.32 -6.37 5.25
N ILE A 77 9.07 -5.28 4.54
CA ILE A 77 8.19 -4.22 5.01
C ILE A 77 6.73 -4.69 5.12
N LEU A 78 6.26 -5.48 4.16
CA LEU A 78 4.91 -6.04 4.18
C LEU A 78 4.70 -6.93 5.41
N VAL A 79 5.66 -7.82 5.70
CA VAL A 79 5.62 -8.70 6.88
C VAL A 79 5.74 -7.91 8.18
N LEU A 80 6.56 -6.85 8.21
CA LEU A 80 6.71 -6.02 9.41
C LEU A 80 5.42 -5.25 9.72
N ILE A 81 4.77 -4.66 8.71
CA ILE A 81 3.49 -3.96 8.89
C ILE A 81 2.38 -4.94 9.28
N SER A 82 2.34 -6.14 8.69
CA SER A 82 1.33 -7.15 9.08
C SER A 82 1.52 -7.62 10.52
N ALA A 83 2.77 -7.77 10.98
CA ALA A 83 3.08 -8.04 12.39
C ALA A 83 2.64 -6.89 13.31
N CYS A 84 2.90 -5.63 12.94
CA CYS A 84 2.41 -4.46 13.67
C CYS A 84 0.88 -4.44 13.76
N LEU A 85 0.18 -4.70 12.66
CA LEU A 85 -1.28 -4.78 12.64
C LEU A 85 -1.81 -5.91 13.53
N ALA A 86 -1.15 -7.08 13.56
CA ALA A 86 -1.52 -8.16 14.46
C ALA A 86 -1.42 -7.73 15.93
N VAL A 87 -0.34 -7.04 16.31
CA VAL A 87 -0.17 -6.51 17.67
C VAL A 87 -1.26 -5.48 18.00
N ALA A 88 -1.54 -4.54 17.08
CA ALA A 88 -2.61 -3.57 17.27
C ALA A 88 -3.98 -4.25 17.41
N ALA A 89 -4.30 -5.24 16.57
CA ALA A 89 -5.55 -5.99 16.64
C ALA A 89 -5.73 -6.70 17.99
N ILE A 90 -4.65 -7.31 18.53
CA ILE A 90 -4.68 -7.89 19.87
C ILE A 90 -4.96 -6.80 20.91
N ALA A 91 -4.30 -5.65 20.83
CA ALA A 91 -4.53 -4.55 21.75
C ALA A 91 -5.97 -4.00 21.70
N TRP A 92 -6.55 -3.83 20.50
CA TRP A 92 -7.96 -3.48 20.32
C TRP A 92 -8.90 -4.54 20.89
N SER A 93 -8.57 -5.82 20.72
CA SER A 93 -9.36 -6.93 21.26
C SER A 93 -9.40 -6.92 22.79
N VAL A 94 -8.29 -6.56 23.44
CA VAL A 94 -8.22 -6.41 24.91
C VAL A 94 -9.09 -5.24 25.37
N VAL A 95 -9.04 -4.09 24.67
CA VAL A 95 -9.83 -2.90 25.03
C VAL A 95 -11.34 -3.15 24.92
N TYR A 96 -11.78 -3.92 23.91
CA TYR A 96 -13.19 -4.26 23.70
C TYR A 96 -13.62 -5.59 24.36
N ALA A 97 -12.74 -6.21 25.16
CA ALA A 97 -13.00 -7.46 25.86
C ALA A 97 -13.52 -8.61 24.95
N PHE A 98 -12.92 -8.75 23.77
CA PHE A 98 -13.30 -9.79 22.81
C PHE A 98 -12.81 -11.18 23.21
N THR A 99 -13.54 -12.21 22.76
CA THR A 99 -13.10 -13.61 22.93
C THR A 99 -11.88 -13.91 22.04
N PRO A 100 -11.05 -14.92 22.36
CA PRO A 100 -9.88 -15.26 21.56
C PRO A 100 -10.18 -15.51 20.07
N LEU A 101 -11.35 -16.10 19.78
CA LEU A 101 -11.79 -16.33 18.40
C LEU A 101 -12.15 -15.03 17.68
N GLN A 102 -12.79 -14.09 18.37
CA GLN A 102 -13.07 -12.75 17.84
C GLN A 102 -11.78 -11.95 17.65
N ALA A 103 -10.81 -12.07 18.56
CA ALA A 103 -9.50 -11.45 18.44
C ALA A 103 -8.75 -11.98 17.21
N LEU A 104 -8.74 -13.30 17.00
CA LEU A 104 -8.16 -13.90 15.80
C LEU A 104 -8.85 -13.40 14.53
N ARG A 105 -10.19 -13.36 14.51
CA ARG A 105 -10.96 -12.80 13.39
C ARG A 105 -10.58 -11.34 13.12
N LEU A 106 -10.36 -10.55 14.17
CA LEU A 106 -9.96 -9.14 14.07
C LEU A 106 -8.58 -8.99 13.43
N VAL A 107 -7.60 -9.81 13.82
CA VAL A 107 -6.25 -9.84 13.22
C VAL A 107 -6.35 -10.11 11.73
N PHE A 108 -7.08 -11.16 11.32
CA PHE A 108 -7.28 -11.49 9.91
C PHE A 108 -7.97 -10.35 9.16
N LEU A 109 -9.00 -9.76 9.76
CA LEU A 109 -9.75 -8.68 9.14
C LEU A 109 -8.86 -7.42 8.96
N MET A 110 -8.07 -7.02 9.94
CA MET A 110 -7.14 -5.88 9.80
C MET A 110 -6.07 -6.13 8.72
N ILE A 111 -5.48 -7.32 8.68
CA ILE A 111 -4.41 -7.62 7.70
C ILE A 111 -4.99 -7.75 6.29
N PHE A 112 -6.03 -8.56 6.10
CA PHE A 112 -6.53 -8.89 4.77
C PHE A 112 -7.45 -7.81 4.20
N ARG A 113 -8.37 -7.27 5.01
CA ARG A 113 -9.35 -6.28 4.53
C ARG A 113 -8.74 -4.88 4.55
N ASP A 114 -8.18 -4.45 5.66
CA ASP A 114 -7.78 -3.05 5.82
C ASP A 114 -6.45 -2.73 5.15
N PHE A 115 -5.53 -3.69 5.12
CA PHE A 115 -4.21 -3.48 4.53
C PHE A 115 -4.10 -4.08 3.12
N LEU A 116 -4.26 -5.39 2.94
CA LEU A 116 -4.03 -6.02 1.63
C LEU A 116 -5.10 -5.69 0.58
N LEU A 117 -6.39 -5.81 0.92
CA LEU A 117 -7.48 -5.54 -0.01
C LEU A 117 -7.56 -4.05 -0.35
N SER A 118 -7.52 -3.18 0.66
CA SER A 118 -7.49 -1.73 0.41
C SER A 118 -6.26 -1.33 -0.41
N GLY A 119 -5.10 -1.93 -0.13
CA GLY A 119 -3.88 -1.70 -0.88
C GLY A 119 -3.95 -2.14 -2.32
N ALA A 120 -4.53 -3.30 -2.62
CA ALA A 120 -4.73 -3.76 -3.98
C ALA A 120 -5.67 -2.83 -4.76
N ILE A 121 -6.75 -2.35 -4.13
CA ILE A 121 -7.68 -1.38 -4.73
C ILE A 121 -6.97 -0.07 -5.00
N VAL A 122 -6.29 0.51 -4.00
CA VAL A 122 -5.58 1.78 -4.15
C VAL A 122 -4.47 1.68 -5.18
N ALA A 123 -3.65 0.62 -5.16
CA ALA A 123 -2.58 0.42 -6.13
C ALA A 123 -3.12 0.38 -7.57
N SER A 124 -4.26 -0.29 -7.77
CA SER A 124 -4.91 -0.37 -9.09
C SER A 124 -5.45 0.99 -9.54
N LEU A 125 -6.04 1.77 -8.63
CA LEU A 125 -6.52 3.12 -8.93
C LEU A 125 -5.36 4.08 -9.21
N LEU A 126 -4.29 4.03 -8.41
CA LEU A 126 -3.12 4.87 -8.56
C LEU A 126 -2.36 4.57 -9.85
N SER A 127 -2.11 3.29 -10.15
CA SER A 127 -1.42 2.92 -11.39
C SER A 127 -2.26 3.29 -12.62
N PHE A 128 -3.57 3.06 -12.57
CA PHE A 128 -4.47 3.47 -13.66
C PHE A 128 -4.48 4.99 -13.85
N PHE A 129 -4.63 5.76 -12.76
CA PHE A 129 -4.67 7.21 -12.83
C PHE A 129 -3.32 7.79 -13.28
N ALA A 130 -2.20 7.31 -12.72
CA ALA A 130 -0.87 7.82 -13.04
C ALA A 130 -0.52 7.55 -14.51
N ASN A 131 -0.77 6.34 -15.01
CA ASN A 131 -0.53 5.99 -16.41
C ASN A 131 -1.44 6.75 -17.39
N ARG A 132 -2.62 7.18 -16.96
CA ARG A 132 -3.57 7.89 -17.83
C ARG A 132 -3.42 9.41 -17.81
N ALA A 133 -3.10 9.99 -16.66
CA ALA A 133 -3.19 11.44 -16.43
C ALA A 133 -1.83 12.11 -16.16
N LEU A 134 -0.83 11.36 -15.68
CA LEU A 134 0.40 11.93 -15.14
C LEU A 134 1.64 11.63 -15.99
N LEU A 135 1.57 10.79 -17.01
CA LEU A 135 2.74 10.50 -17.86
C LEU A 135 3.22 11.74 -18.62
N SER A 136 4.54 11.93 -18.64
CA SER A 136 5.19 12.93 -19.50
C SER A 136 4.96 12.60 -20.98
N PRO A 137 4.81 13.62 -21.85
CA PRO A 137 4.81 13.41 -23.30
C PRO A 137 6.05 12.63 -23.75
N PRO A 138 5.94 11.77 -24.79
CA PRO A 138 7.04 10.93 -25.23
C PRO A 138 8.24 11.78 -25.69
N SER A 139 9.37 11.66 -24.99
CA SER A 139 10.64 12.30 -25.34
C SER A 139 11.74 11.25 -25.44
N HIS A 140 12.12 10.83 -26.66
CA HIS A 140 13.26 9.95 -27.02
C HIS A 140 13.55 8.67 -26.21
N THR A 141 12.84 8.38 -25.12
CA THR A 141 12.95 7.19 -24.29
C THR A 141 11.89 6.18 -24.71
N THR A 142 12.26 4.91 -24.70
CA THR A 142 11.39 3.77 -24.97
C THR A 142 10.11 3.83 -24.11
N PRO A 143 8.90 3.67 -24.69
CA PRO A 143 7.64 3.77 -23.96
C PRO A 143 7.52 2.81 -22.77
N GLU A 144 8.17 1.64 -22.86
CA GLU A 144 8.12 0.58 -21.85
C GLU A 144 8.76 0.99 -20.52
N ASP A 145 9.77 1.87 -20.54
CA ASP A 145 10.45 2.36 -19.32
C ASP A 145 9.68 3.47 -18.58
N SER A 146 8.60 3.97 -19.20
CA SER A 146 7.85 5.15 -18.73
C SER A 146 6.52 4.82 -18.06
N THR A 147 6.21 3.54 -17.82
CA THR A 147 4.95 3.15 -17.18
C THR A 147 5.11 2.96 -15.67
N VAL A 148 4.06 3.30 -14.92
CA VAL A 148 3.98 3.04 -13.48
C VAL A 148 3.62 1.58 -13.26
N GLU A 149 4.60 0.81 -12.77
CA GLU A 149 4.43 -0.58 -12.37
C GLU A 149 3.39 -0.70 -11.25
N TRP A 150 2.45 -1.66 -11.36
CA TRP A 150 1.44 -1.90 -10.32
C TRP A 150 2.06 -2.25 -8.97
N ALA A 151 3.14 -3.04 -8.99
CA ALA A 151 3.86 -3.42 -7.78
C ALA A 151 4.47 -2.19 -7.08
N TYR A 152 4.97 -1.21 -7.83
CA TYR A 152 5.42 0.06 -7.28
C TYR A 152 4.27 0.87 -6.66
N ALA A 153 3.11 0.94 -7.32
CA ALA A 153 1.94 1.62 -6.76
C ALA A 153 1.46 0.96 -5.45
N PHE A 154 1.59 -0.36 -5.34
CA PHE A 154 1.34 -1.10 -4.11
C PHE A 154 2.39 -0.80 -3.03
N ASP A 155 3.67 -0.71 -3.38
CA ASP A 155 4.72 -0.27 -2.43
C ASP A 155 4.47 1.15 -1.90
N VAL A 156 4.02 2.06 -2.76
CA VAL A 156 3.62 3.42 -2.36
C VAL A 156 2.48 3.38 -1.35
N HIS A 157 1.47 2.52 -1.56
CA HIS A 157 0.41 2.29 -0.57
C HIS A 157 0.97 1.74 0.75
N ILE A 158 1.80 0.70 0.71
CA ILE A 158 2.41 0.09 1.90
C ILE A 158 3.15 1.14 2.72
N ASN A 159 3.95 1.96 2.05
CA ASN A 159 4.67 3.06 2.68
C ASN A 159 3.65 4.05 3.30
N ALA A 160 2.75 4.63 2.51
CA ALA A 160 1.79 5.63 3.00
C ALA A 160 0.87 5.10 4.12
N PHE A 161 0.57 3.80 4.14
CA PHE A 161 -0.25 3.15 5.15
C PHE A 161 0.41 3.15 6.54
N PHE A 162 1.74 3.09 6.64
CA PHE A 162 2.38 2.98 7.95
C PHE A 162 2.19 4.22 8.86
N PRO A 163 2.37 5.47 8.39
CA PRO A 163 1.99 6.66 9.17
C PRO A 163 0.51 6.68 9.54
N LEU A 164 -0.39 6.29 8.62
CA LEU A 164 -1.83 6.20 8.89
C LEU A 164 -2.11 5.15 9.98
N TYR A 165 -1.43 4.01 9.94
CA TYR A 165 -1.49 2.97 10.95
C TYR A 165 -1.12 3.51 12.33
N LEU A 166 0.00 4.23 12.44
CA LEU A 166 0.42 4.83 13.71
C LEU A 166 -0.63 5.80 14.26
N THR A 167 -1.28 6.59 13.40
CA THR A 167 -2.28 7.57 13.84
C THR A 167 -3.62 6.91 14.21
N LEU A 168 -4.19 6.05 13.35
CA LEU A 168 -5.53 5.49 13.53
C LEU A 168 -5.58 4.20 14.33
N TYR A 169 -4.57 3.34 14.25
CA TYR A 169 -4.58 2.03 14.93
C TYR A 169 -3.86 2.09 16.28
N LEU A 170 -2.83 2.94 16.41
CA LEU A 170 -2.05 3.06 17.65
C LEU A 170 -2.40 4.31 18.46
N ALA A 171 -2.27 5.53 17.90
CA ALA A 171 -2.55 6.75 18.66
C ALA A 171 -4.02 6.85 19.07
N GLN A 172 -4.96 6.49 18.18
CA GLN A 172 -6.38 6.43 18.51
C GLN A 172 -6.70 5.46 19.65
N LEU A 173 -5.98 4.33 19.75
CA LEU A 173 -6.17 3.35 20.81
C LEU A 173 -5.93 3.99 22.18
N PHE A 174 -4.84 4.77 22.32
CA PHE A 174 -4.55 5.50 23.56
C PHE A 174 -5.57 6.61 23.84
N LEU A 175 -6.14 7.20 22.79
CA LEU A 175 -7.10 8.30 22.88
C LEU A 175 -8.57 7.82 22.98
N ILE A 176 -8.85 6.52 23.04
CA ILE A 176 -10.22 5.98 22.96
C ILE A 176 -11.16 6.58 24.01
N LYS A 177 -10.69 6.74 25.25
CA LYS A 177 -11.48 7.33 26.36
C LYS A 177 -11.82 8.81 26.13
N ILE A 178 -11.06 9.50 25.29
CA ILE A 178 -11.31 10.89 24.91
C ILE A 178 -12.25 10.90 23.71
N VAL A 179 -11.92 10.14 22.66
CA VAL A 179 -12.66 10.12 21.37
C VAL A 179 -14.13 9.70 21.52
N LEU A 180 -14.44 8.81 22.46
CA LEU A 180 -15.80 8.31 22.67
C LEU A 180 -16.71 9.25 23.48
N LYS A 181 -16.16 10.28 24.14
CA LYS A 181 -16.95 11.22 24.94
C LYS A 181 -17.78 12.16 24.07
N ASP A 182 -18.97 12.48 24.54
CA ASP A 182 -19.94 13.36 23.87
C ASP A 182 -19.68 14.85 24.14
N ASN A 183 -18.42 15.27 23.99
CA ASN A 183 -18.00 16.66 24.13
C ASN A 183 -17.54 17.20 22.77
N TRP A 184 -17.83 18.48 22.49
CA TRP A 184 -17.39 19.11 21.24
C TRP A 184 -15.86 19.05 21.05
N ILE A 185 -15.08 19.27 22.12
CA ILE A 185 -13.61 19.19 22.09
C ILE A 185 -13.14 17.76 21.74
N CYS A 186 -13.80 16.74 22.27
CA CYS A 186 -13.47 15.34 22.01
C CYS A 186 -13.80 14.94 20.56
N MET A 187 -14.92 15.43 20.04
CA MET A 187 -15.27 15.31 18.62
C MET A 187 -14.25 16.02 17.74
N TRP A 188 -13.90 17.27 18.04
CA TRP A 188 -12.89 18.03 17.29
C TRP A 188 -11.55 17.30 17.26
N LEU A 189 -11.08 16.79 18.40
CA LEU A 189 -9.84 16.03 18.50
C LEU A 189 -9.91 14.72 17.69
N GLY A 190 -11.01 13.97 17.80
CA GLY A 190 -11.21 12.74 17.03
C GLY A 190 -11.26 12.98 15.53
N ASN A 191 -11.98 14.01 15.08
CA ASN A 191 -12.08 14.37 13.66
C ASN A 191 -10.73 14.91 13.14
N THR A 192 -9.98 15.66 13.96
CA THR A 192 -8.64 16.15 13.61
C THR A 192 -7.66 14.98 13.46
N LEU A 193 -7.75 13.96 14.30
CA LEU A 193 -6.94 12.75 14.21
C LEU A 193 -7.19 12.02 12.87
N TRP A 194 -8.45 11.90 12.46
CA TRP A 194 -8.84 11.31 11.18
C TRP A 194 -8.38 12.15 9.99
N LEU A 195 -8.58 13.47 10.04
CA LEU A 195 -8.06 14.40 9.04
C LEU A 195 -6.54 14.24 8.89
N ALA A 196 -5.80 14.25 9.99
CA ALA A 196 -4.35 14.12 10.00
C ALA A 196 -3.90 12.78 9.39
N ALA A 197 -4.54 11.66 9.76
CA ALA A 197 -4.18 10.35 9.26
C ALA A 197 -4.36 10.24 7.74
N PHE A 198 -5.52 10.64 7.21
CA PHE A 198 -5.76 10.60 5.77
C PHE A 198 -4.92 11.64 5.03
N ALA A 199 -4.66 12.81 5.62
CA ALA A 199 -3.79 13.80 4.99
C ALA A 199 -2.34 13.32 4.88
N GLN A 200 -1.81 12.68 5.94
CA GLN A 200 -0.50 12.05 5.93
C GLN A 200 -0.42 10.93 4.89
N TYR A 201 -1.48 10.13 4.77
CA TYR A 201 -1.57 9.08 3.75
C TYR A 201 -1.53 9.67 2.32
N THR A 202 -2.36 10.67 2.02
CA THR A 202 -2.37 11.33 0.70
C THR A 202 -1.03 11.97 0.38
N TYR A 203 -0.40 12.62 1.35
CA TYR A 203 0.94 13.18 1.18
C TYR A 203 2.01 12.12 0.95
N GLY A 204 1.93 10.96 1.64
CA GLY A 204 2.81 9.82 1.41
C GLY A 204 2.67 9.26 -0.01
N VAL A 205 1.45 9.14 -0.52
CA VAL A 205 1.18 8.73 -1.91
C VAL A 205 1.79 9.72 -2.91
N TYR A 206 1.56 11.01 -2.69
CA TYR A 206 2.14 12.08 -3.51
C TYR A 206 3.68 11.99 -3.54
N LEU A 207 4.32 11.89 -2.36
CA LEU A 207 5.78 11.78 -2.28
C LEU A 207 6.30 10.55 -3.02
N GLY A 208 5.61 9.42 -2.90
CA GLY A 208 5.98 8.19 -3.62
C GLY A 208 5.96 8.36 -5.12
N LEU A 209 4.84 8.76 -5.70
CA LEU A 209 4.75 8.91 -7.14
C LEU A 209 5.61 10.08 -7.65
N SER A 210 5.81 11.15 -6.86
CA SER A 210 6.71 12.26 -7.24
C SER A 210 8.18 11.87 -7.37
N ALA A 211 8.58 10.70 -6.88
CA ALA A 211 9.93 10.16 -7.06
C ALA A 211 10.20 9.66 -8.48
N LEU A 212 9.14 9.43 -9.28
CA LEU A 212 9.24 8.94 -10.65
C LEU A 212 9.48 10.13 -11.61
N PRO A 213 10.61 10.19 -12.32
CA PRO A 213 11.00 11.35 -13.12
C PRO A 213 10.14 11.56 -14.39
N PHE A 214 9.41 10.52 -14.82
CA PHE A 214 8.53 10.55 -15.99
C PHE A 214 7.08 10.94 -15.66
N LEU A 215 6.77 11.21 -14.37
CA LEU A 215 5.46 11.72 -13.98
C LEU A 215 5.48 13.26 -13.90
N ILE A 216 4.60 13.89 -14.66
CA ILE A 216 4.33 15.33 -14.64
C ILE A 216 3.05 15.62 -13.85
N ARG A 217 2.93 16.84 -13.31
CA ARG A 217 1.74 17.32 -12.61
C ARG A 217 1.30 16.40 -11.46
N THR A 218 2.26 15.81 -10.74
CA THR A 218 2.01 14.93 -9.58
C THR A 218 1.25 15.64 -8.45
N GLU A 219 1.25 16.98 -8.43
CA GLU A 219 0.40 17.83 -7.58
C GLU A 219 -1.09 17.45 -7.64
N LEU A 220 -1.56 16.89 -8.76
CA LEU A 220 -2.93 16.39 -8.90
C LEU A 220 -3.27 15.29 -7.88
N LEU A 221 -2.27 14.55 -7.38
CA LEU A 221 -2.46 13.52 -6.35
C LEU A 221 -2.83 14.10 -4.99
N LEU A 222 -2.67 15.40 -4.77
CA LEU A 222 -3.08 16.10 -3.55
C LEU A 222 -4.56 16.52 -3.57
N PHE A 223 -5.24 16.47 -4.72
CA PHE A 223 -6.66 16.85 -4.82
C PHE A 223 -7.60 16.15 -3.84
N PRO A 224 -7.42 14.85 -3.48
CA PRO A 224 -8.22 14.21 -2.46
C PRO A 224 -8.22 14.91 -1.08
N LEU A 225 -7.24 15.77 -0.79
CA LEU A 225 -7.22 16.59 0.43
C LEU A 225 -8.36 17.62 0.47
N LEU A 226 -8.79 18.15 -0.68
CA LEU A 226 -9.84 19.17 -0.72
C LEU A 226 -11.20 18.66 -0.18
N PRO A 227 -11.79 17.56 -0.72
CA PRO A 227 -13.02 17.02 -0.16
C PRO A 227 -12.83 16.49 1.27
N LEU A 228 -11.63 16.07 1.64
CA LEU A 228 -11.31 15.58 2.98
C LEU A 228 -11.33 16.74 4.02
N VAL A 229 -10.73 17.89 3.69
CA VAL A 229 -10.83 19.10 4.52
C VAL A 229 -12.27 19.62 4.57
N ALA A 230 -12.99 19.59 3.43
CA ALA A 230 -14.39 19.99 3.40
C ALA A 230 -15.27 19.11 4.30
N THR A 231 -15.12 17.78 4.22
CA THR A 231 -15.86 16.84 5.09
C THR A 231 -15.48 16.99 6.55
N TYR A 232 -14.20 17.28 6.86
CA TYR A 232 -13.77 17.64 8.20
C TYR A 232 -14.50 18.88 8.72
N ILE A 233 -14.55 19.99 7.96
CA ILE A 233 -15.25 21.21 8.38
C ILE A 233 -16.74 20.93 8.64
N VAL A 234 -17.40 20.22 7.73
CA VAL A 234 -18.82 19.83 7.88
C VAL A 234 -19.02 18.95 9.12
N SER A 235 -18.07 18.05 9.42
CA SER A 235 -18.17 17.15 10.57
C SER A 235 -18.16 17.89 11.92
N LEU A 236 -17.60 19.10 11.98
CA LEU A 236 -17.54 19.89 13.22
C LEU A 236 -18.90 20.44 13.68
N VAL A 237 -19.95 20.32 12.86
CA VAL A 237 -21.34 20.69 13.19
C VAL A 237 -22.00 19.70 14.17
N GLY A 238 -21.34 18.58 14.47
CA GLY A 238 -21.83 17.59 15.46
C GLY A 238 -21.61 16.14 15.06
N PHE A 239 -20.87 15.86 13.99
CA PHE A 239 -20.61 14.51 13.51
C PHE A 239 -19.23 14.01 13.95
N ASN A 240 -19.19 13.14 14.95
CA ASN A 240 -17.95 12.50 15.40
C ASN A 240 -17.61 11.30 14.50
N ILE A 241 -16.69 11.52 13.55
CA ILE A 241 -16.25 10.52 12.56
C ILE A 241 -15.61 9.33 13.28
N ALA A 242 -14.73 9.60 14.24
CA ALA A 242 -13.99 8.56 14.93
C ALA A 242 -14.90 7.65 15.76
N LYS A 243 -15.87 8.22 16.49
CA LYS A 243 -16.89 7.45 17.23
C LYS A 243 -17.75 6.62 16.28
N ARG A 244 -18.21 7.20 15.16
CA ARG A 244 -19.00 6.48 14.15
C ARG A 244 -18.21 5.35 13.50
N ALA A 245 -16.95 5.58 13.17
CA ALA A 245 -16.07 4.58 12.59
C ALA A 245 -15.83 3.41 13.54
N LEU A 246 -15.54 3.70 14.82
CA LEU A 246 -15.38 2.68 15.86
C LEU A 246 -16.67 1.86 16.06
N ALA A 247 -17.83 2.53 16.09
CA ALA A 247 -19.13 1.86 16.19
C ALA A 247 -19.39 0.91 15.01
N LEU A 248 -19.14 1.36 13.77
CA LEU A 248 -19.29 0.53 12.58
C LEU A 248 -18.31 -0.64 12.52
N TYR A 249 -17.09 -0.42 13.01
CA TYR A 249 -16.00 -1.38 12.92
C TYR A 249 -16.11 -2.48 13.98
N PHE A 250 -16.43 -2.10 15.22
CA PHE A 250 -16.49 -3.01 16.38
C PHE A 250 -17.92 -3.40 16.78
N GLY A 251 -18.95 -2.80 16.18
CA GLY A 251 -20.35 -3.13 16.43
C GLY A 251 -20.89 -2.63 17.77
N SER A 252 -20.31 -1.56 18.32
CA SER A 252 -20.73 -0.94 19.60
C SER A 252 -21.77 0.16 19.40
#